data_AF-A0A537ANK8-F1
#
_entry.id   AF-A0A537ANK8-F1
#
_cell.length_a   1.000
_cell.length_b   1.000
_cell.length_c   1.000
_cell.angle_alpha   90.00
_cell.angle_beta   90.00
_cell.angle_gamma   90.00
#
_symmetry.space_group_name_H-M   'P 1'
#
loop_
_entity.id
_entity.type
_entity.pdbx_description
1 polymer ?
#
loop_
_entity_poly.entity_id
_entity_poly.type
_entity_poly.pdbx_seq_one_letter_code
_entity_poly.pdbx_strand_id
1 'polypeptide(L)'
;KAPANDAFIKKWSAYAKAKNIPGHKDKPLTNDPMEATNIGVYMWKQAVEKAKSFDVAKVTAAMAGQTFTAPSGITSKMDEKNHHLHKAVFIGEVKADGQFNVVWKTKGPIKAQPWSPFIAGNDKKKDEPALMADKKM
;
A
#
# COMPACT_ATOMS: atom_id res chain seq x y z
N LYS A 1 18.63 -2.34 1.63
CA LYS A 1 17.75 -1.25 1.15
C LYS A 1 17.66 -1.34 -0.37
N ALA A 2 16.51 -1.04 -0.97
CA ALA A 2 16.33 -1.11 -2.42
C ALA A 2 16.62 0.25 -3.09
N PRO A 3 17.13 0.30 -4.35
CA PRO A 3 17.38 1.56 -5.06
C PRO A 3 16.14 2.48 -5.19
N ALA A 4 14.95 1.89 -5.28
CA ALA A 4 13.68 2.63 -5.30
C ALA A 4 13.46 3.47 -4.04
N ASN A 5 13.96 3.01 -2.90
CA ASN A 5 13.82 3.69 -1.61
C ASN A 5 14.67 4.95 -1.57
N ASP A 6 15.91 4.85 -2.06
CA ASP A 6 16.84 5.99 -2.07
C ASP A 6 16.35 7.09 -3.02
N ALA A 7 15.77 6.69 -4.16
CA ALA A 7 15.13 7.62 -5.10
C ALA A 7 13.90 8.32 -4.48
N PHE A 8 13.08 7.58 -3.72
CA PHE A 8 11.92 8.14 -3.04
C PHE A 8 12.32 9.14 -1.95
N ILE A 9 13.28 8.77 -1.09
CA ILE A 9 13.82 9.66 -0.05
C ILE A 9 14.39 10.92 -0.69
N LYS A 10 15.19 10.81 -1.76
CA LYS A 10 15.76 11.97 -2.44
C LYS A 10 14.67 12.92 -2.97
N LYS A 11 13.63 12.38 -3.63
CA LYS A 11 12.51 13.18 -4.15
C LYS A 11 11.74 13.87 -3.01
N TRP A 12 11.43 13.13 -1.95
CA TRP A 12 10.75 13.68 -0.79
C TRP A 12 11.55 14.78 -0.09
N SER A 13 12.84 14.55 0.18
CA SER A 13 13.73 15.54 0.80
C SER A 13 13.81 16.83 0.00
N ALA A 14 13.94 16.73 -1.34
CA ALA A 14 13.96 17.90 -2.21
C ALA A 14 12.64 18.67 -2.17
N TYR A 15 11.52 17.97 -2.25
CA TYR A 15 10.19 18.57 -2.16
C TYR A 15 9.94 19.24 -0.80
N ALA A 16 10.22 18.53 0.29
CA ALA A 16 10.02 18.99 1.66
C ALA A 16 10.80 20.29 1.94
N LYS A 17 12.06 20.34 1.47
CA LYS A 17 12.88 21.54 1.56
C LYS A 17 12.32 22.69 0.72
N ALA A 18 11.97 22.44 -0.55
CA ALA A 18 11.47 23.46 -1.46
C ALA A 18 10.12 24.06 -1.02
N LYS A 19 9.27 23.26 -0.37
CA LYS A 19 7.95 23.68 0.13
C LYS A 19 7.94 24.11 1.60
N ASN A 20 9.11 24.15 2.25
CA ASN A 20 9.24 24.46 3.68
C ASN A 20 8.25 23.63 4.53
N ILE A 21 8.13 22.33 4.27
CA ILE A 21 7.17 21.46 4.96
C ILE A 21 7.54 21.42 6.46
N PRO A 22 6.63 21.83 7.36
CA PRO A 22 6.89 21.83 8.81
C PRO A 22 7.33 20.44 9.29
N GLY A 23 8.41 20.40 10.07
CA GLY A 23 8.96 19.15 10.61
C GLY A 23 9.78 18.30 9.61
N HIS A 24 9.80 18.63 8.31
CA HIS A 24 10.47 17.83 7.29
C HIS A 24 11.50 18.59 6.45
N LYS A 25 11.52 19.94 6.50
CA LYS A 25 12.47 20.76 5.73
C LYS A 25 13.93 20.38 5.97
N ASP A 26 14.34 20.28 7.22
CA ASP A 26 15.75 20.06 7.61
C ASP A 26 16.04 18.60 7.98
N LYS A 27 15.01 17.87 8.44
CA LYS A 27 15.10 16.44 8.80
C LYS A 27 13.94 15.67 8.12
N PRO A 28 14.00 15.44 6.81
CA PRO A 28 12.93 14.77 6.09
C PRO A 28 12.80 13.31 6.55
N LEU A 29 11.63 12.99 7.12
CA LEU A 29 11.27 11.62 7.51
C LEU A 29 10.34 10.98 6.48
N THR A 30 10.48 9.68 6.30
CA THR A 30 9.53 8.84 5.55
C THR A 30 8.98 7.75 6.47
N ASN A 31 7.76 7.29 6.22
CA ASN A 31 7.09 6.27 7.05
C ASN A 31 6.22 5.35 6.19
N ASP A 32 5.67 4.30 6.80
CA ASP A 32 4.82 3.32 6.12
C ASP A 32 3.54 3.94 5.50
N PRO A 33 2.79 4.85 6.17
CA PRO A 33 1.65 5.52 5.56
C PRO A 33 1.96 6.29 4.27
N MET A 34 3.14 6.93 4.19
CA MET A 34 3.59 7.59 2.95
C MET A 34 3.82 6.58 1.83
N GLU A 35 4.38 5.41 2.15
CA GLU A 35 4.52 4.31 1.19
C GLU A 35 3.15 3.79 0.73
N ALA A 36 2.24 3.53 1.67
CA ALA A 36 0.89 3.05 1.37
C ALA A 36 0.14 4.01 0.43
N THR A 37 0.29 5.32 0.67
CA THR A 37 -0.28 6.37 -0.19
C THR A 37 0.35 6.36 -1.59
N ASN A 38 1.67 6.19 -1.68
CA ASN A 38 2.36 6.04 -2.95
C ASN A 38 1.78 4.86 -3.75
N ILE A 39 1.68 3.68 -3.13
CA ILE A 39 1.08 2.50 -3.74
C ILE A 39 -0.34 2.80 -4.23
N GLY A 40 -1.20 3.33 -3.35
CA GLY A 40 -2.61 3.58 -3.66
C GLY A 40 -2.83 4.55 -4.82
N VAL A 41 -2.12 5.68 -4.84
CA VAL A 41 -2.27 6.68 -5.91
C VAL A 41 -1.76 6.15 -7.25
N TYR A 42 -0.64 5.42 -7.27
CA TYR A 42 -0.11 4.87 -8.51
C TYR A 42 -0.91 3.68 -9.04
N MET A 43 -1.44 2.81 -8.17
CA MET A 43 -2.39 1.78 -8.60
C MET A 43 -3.69 2.40 -9.12
N TRP A 44 -4.22 3.43 -8.46
CA TRP A 44 -5.39 4.16 -8.99
C TRP A 44 -5.11 4.73 -10.38
N LYS A 45 -3.95 5.36 -10.57
CA LYS A 45 -3.52 5.85 -11.89
C LYS A 45 -3.49 4.71 -12.92
N GLN A 46 -2.87 3.58 -12.59
CA GLN A 46 -2.83 2.39 -13.47
C GLN A 46 -4.23 1.89 -13.83
N ALA A 47 -5.17 1.90 -12.87
CA ALA A 47 -6.56 1.54 -13.12
C ALA A 47 -7.27 2.51 -14.06
N VAL A 48 -7.08 3.81 -13.88
CA VAL A 48 -7.61 4.84 -14.79
C VAL A 48 -7.05 4.64 -16.20
N GLU A 49 -5.75 4.42 -16.34
CA GLU A 49 -5.10 4.18 -17.64
C GLU A 49 -5.62 2.90 -18.31
N LYS A 50 -5.77 1.82 -17.54
CA LYS A 50 -6.33 0.54 -18.00
C LYS A 50 -7.80 0.67 -18.42
N ALA A 51 -8.60 1.39 -17.64
CA ALA A 51 -10.02 1.62 -17.90
C ALA A 51 -10.28 2.66 -19.00
N LYS A 52 -9.27 3.47 -19.34
CA LYS A 52 -9.38 4.66 -20.20
C LYS A 52 -10.53 5.56 -19.77
N SER A 53 -10.72 5.70 -18.46
CA SER A 53 -11.88 6.37 -17.87
C SER A 53 -11.60 6.77 -16.43
N PHE A 54 -12.29 7.82 -15.98
CA PHE A 54 -12.39 8.19 -14.56
C PHE A 54 -13.69 7.72 -13.92
N ASP A 55 -14.53 6.97 -14.65
CA ASP A 55 -15.75 6.38 -14.10
C ASP A 55 -15.42 5.43 -12.94
N VAL A 56 -16.08 5.63 -11.79
CA VAL A 56 -15.76 4.93 -10.55
C VAL A 56 -15.91 3.42 -10.69
N ALA A 57 -16.97 2.93 -11.34
CA ALA A 57 -17.20 1.51 -11.49
C ALA A 57 -16.14 0.87 -12.40
N LYS A 58 -15.80 1.52 -13.52
CA LYS A 58 -14.75 1.04 -14.43
C LYS A 58 -13.37 1.02 -13.79
N VAL A 59 -13.01 2.08 -13.04
CA VAL A 59 -11.72 2.16 -12.32
C VAL A 59 -11.66 1.10 -11.22
N THR A 60 -12.74 0.95 -10.44
CA THR A 60 -12.87 -0.06 -9.38
C THR A 60 -12.64 -1.46 -9.95
N ALA A 61 -13.31 -1.83 -11.05
CA ALA A 61 -13.09 -3.11 -11.71
C ALA A 61 -11.67 -3.27 -12.26
N ALA A 62 -11.07 -2.18 -12.76
CA ALA A 62 -9.71 -2.22 -13.30
C ALA A 62 -8.62 -2.39 -12.23
N MET A 63 -8.88 -2.01 -10.97
CA MET A 63 -7.96 -2.15 -9.82
C MET A 63 -7.66 -3.61 -9.45
N ALA A 64 -8.62 -4.51 -9.63
CA ALA A 64 -8.48 -5.91 -9.25
C ALA A 64 -7.24 -6.57 -9.87
N GLY A 65 -6.44 -7.23 -9.03
CA GLY A 65 -5.27 -8.01 -9.46
C GLY A 65 -4.04 -7.19 -9.88
N GLN A 66 -4.08 -5.86 -9.83
CA GLN A 66 -2.93 -5.03 -10.19
C GLN A 66 -1.74 -5.27 -9.27
N THR A 67 -0.53 -5.05 -9.78
CA THR A 67 0.71 -5.12 -8.99
C THR A 67 1.48 -3.82 -9.07
N PHE A 68 2.16 -3.47 -7.99
CA PHE A 68 2.97 -2.27 -7.92
C PHE A 68 4.19 -2.51 -7.03
N THR A 69 5.37 -2.15 -7.51
CA THR A 69 6.61 -2.18 -6.73
C THR A 69 6.75 -0.87 -5.97
N ALA A 70 6.58 -0.96 -4.66
CA ALA A 70 6.61 0.17 -3.74
C ALA A 70 8.03 0.75 -3.59
N PRO A 71 8.18 1.96 -3.03
CA PRO A 71 9.48 2.53 -2.68
C PRO A 71 10.38 1.61 -1.86
N SER A 72 9.84 0.76 -0.98
CA SER A 72 10.63 -0.25 -0.25
C SER A 72 11.32 -1.29 -1.15
N GLY A 73 10.95 -1.38 -2.43
CA GLY A 73 11.34 -2.42 -3.36
C GLY A 73 10.44 -3.66 -3.31
N ILE A 74 9.38 -3.64 -2.50
CA ILE A 74 8.45 -4.76 -2.35
C ILE A 74 7.32 -4.60 -3.36
N THR A 75 7.07 -5.64 -4.14
CA THR A 75 5.89 -5.71 -5.01
C THR A 75 4.68 -6.10 -4.19
N SER A 76 3.68 -5.22 -4.18
CA SER A 76 2.37 -5.46 -3.59
C SER A 76 1.36 -5.77 -4.69
N LYS A 77 0.29 -6.50 -4.34
CA LYS A 77 -0.78 -6.86 -5.27
C LYS A 77 -2.14 -6.49 -4.70
N MET A 78 -2.99 -5.87 -5.50
CA MET A 78 -4.40 -5.68 -5.17
C MET A 78 -5.11 -7.02 -5.25
N ASP A 79 -5.80 -7.43 -4.19
CA ASP A 79 -6.63 -8.64 -4.20
C ASP A 79 -7.70 -8.51 -5.29
N GLU A 80 -8.00 -9.62 -5.96
CA GLU A 80 -8.92 -9.65 -7.09
C GLU A 80 -10.37 -9.33 -6.72
N LYS A 81 -10.73 -9.43 -5.44
CA LYS A 81 -12.13 -9.45 -5.01
C LYS A 81 -12.45 -8.46 -3.90
N ASN A 82 -11.52 -8.22 -2.96
CA ASN A 82 -11.83 -7.46 -1.75
C ASN A 82 -11.11 -6.10 -1.61
N HIS A 83 -10.33 -5.72 -2.63
CA HIS A 83 -9.59 -4.45 -2.68
C HIS A 83 -8.63 -4.21 -1.50
N HIS A 84 -8.27 -5.25 -0.76
CA HIS A 84 -7.15 -5.20 0.17
C HIS A 84 -5.85 -5.56 -0.55
N LEU A 85 -4.73 -5.13 0.04
CA LEU A 85 -3.43 -5.31 -0.56
C LEU A 85 -2.74 -6.56 0.01
N HIS A 86 -2.26 -7.42 -0.86
CA HIS A 86 -1.24 -8.41 -0.51
C HIS A 86 0.08 -7.69 -0.29
N LYS A 87 0.58 -7.68 0.94
CA LYS A 87 1.80 -6.95 1.34
C LYS A 87 2.69 -7.85 2.19
N ALA A 88 3.99 -7.63 2.11
CA ALA A 88 4.94 -8.28 2.99
C ALA A 88 4.91 -7.65 4.40
N VAL A 89 5.18 -8.44 5.43
CA VAL A 89 5.19 -7.98 6.83
C VAL A 89 6.63 -7.93 7.33
N PHE A 90 6.94 -6.88 8.07
CA PHE A 90 8.25 -6.60 8.65
C PHE A 90 8.07 -6.37 10.14
N ILE A 91 8.96 -6.95 10.94
CA ILE A 91 9.10 -6.65 12.37
C ILE A 91 10.40 -5.88 12.53
N GLY A 92 10.30 -4.68 13.10
CA GLY A 92 11.42 -3.77 13.31
C GLY A 92 11.66 -3.52 14.78
N GLU A 93 12.93 -3.49 15.17
CA GLU A 93 13.39 -3.01 16.48
C GLU A 93 13.76 -1.53 16.37
N VAL A 94 13.26 -0.71 17.31
CA VAL A 94 13.54 0.73 17.35
C VAL A 94 14.95 0.97 17.87
N LYS A 95 15.73 1.76 17.14
CA LYS A 95 17.06 2.21 17.54
C LYS A 95 16.99 3.53 18.30
N ALA A 96 18.06 3.84 19.05
CA ALA A 96 18.21 5.11 19.77
C ALA A 96 18.19 6.36 18.86
N ASP A 97 18.50 6.20 17.56
CA ASP A 97 18.43 7.27 16.55
C ASP A 97 17.01 7.47 15.97
N GLY A 98 16.01 6.73 16.48
CA GLY A 98 14.62 6.76 16.01
C GLY A 98 14.40 6.06 14.67
N GLN A 99 15.39 5.31 14.16
CA GLN A 99 15.25 4.45 12.99
C GLN A 99 14.96 3.00 13.39
N PHE A 100 14.73 2.12 12.42
CA PHE A 100 14.40 0.71 12.66
C PHE A 100 15.47 -0.24 12.13
N ASN A 101 15.76 -1.29 12.90
CA ASN A 101 16.45 -2.49 12.44
C ASN A 101 15.40 -3.56 12.09
N VAL A 102 15.39 -4.07 10.87
CA VAL A 102 14.48 -5.17 10.51
C VAL A 102 15.04 -6.47 11.10
N VAL A 103 14.34 -7.04 12.09
CA VAL A 103 14.74 -8.27 12.78
C VAL A 103 14.05 -9.51 12.22
N TRP A 104 12.91 -9.32 11.55
CA TRP A 104 12.21 -10.39 10.85
C TRP A 104 11.38 -9.84 9.69
N LYS A 105 11.19 -10.65 8.64
CA LYS A 105 10.29 -10.35 7.54
C LYS A 105 9.72 -11.62 6.93
N THR A 106 8.57 -11.50 6.28
CA THR A 106 7.98 -12.57 5.48
C THR A 106 8.84 -12.88 4.25
N LYS A 107 8.75 -14.11 3.71
CA LYS A 107 9.47 -14.49 2.47
C LYS A 107 8.96 -13.71 1.23
N GLY A 108 7.72 -13.25 1.27
CA GLY A 108 7.06 -12.48 0.23
C GLY A 108 5.75 -11.87 0.75
N PRO A 109 4.93 -11.28 -0.14
CA PRO A 109 3.61 -10.76 0.22
C PRO A 109 2.71 -11.84 0.81
N ILE A 110 1.99 -11.50 1.87
CA ILE A 110 0.94 -12.35 2.44
C ILE A 110 -0.39 -11.98 1.77
N LYS A 111 -1.25 -12.98 1.50
CA LYS A 111 -2.62 -12.74 1.06
C LYS A 111 -3.36 -11.85 2.08
N ALA A 112 -4.17 -10.93 1.59
CA ALA A 112 -4.95 -10.06 2.45
C ALA A 112 -6.02 -10.88 3.19
N GLN A 113 -6.06 -10.71 4.51
CA GLN A 113 -7.08 -11.27 5.39
C GLN A 113 -7.65 -10.12 6.21
N PRO A 114 -8.77 -9.51 5.75
CA PRO A 114 -9.38 -8.38 6.43
C PRO A 114 -9.84 -8.72 7.86
N TRP A 115 -10.16 -9.99 8.10
CA TRP A 115 -10.70 -10.47 9.37
C TRP A 115 -9.72 -11.42 10.05
N SER A 116 -9.17 -10.99 11.19
CA SER A 116 -8.31 -11.85 12.01
C SER A 116 -9.12 -13.03 12.57
N PRO A 117 -8.66 -14.28 12.44
CA PRO A 117 -9.33 -15.45 13.01
C PRO A 117 -9.24 -15.50 14.55
N PHE A 118 -8.40 -14.66 15.15
CA PHE A 118 -8.19 -14.61 16.61
C PHE A 118 -9.13 -13.62 17.32
N ILE A 119 -10.00 -12.93 16.59
CA ILE A 119 -10.96 -11.97 17.17
C ILE A 119 -12.35 -12.62 17.12
N ALA A 120 -13.01 -12.72 18.29
CA ALA A 120 -14.34 -13.30 18.40
C ALA A 120 -15.35 -12.60 17.46
N GLY A 121 -16.14 -13.39 16.73
CA GLY A 121 -17.15 -12.90 15.78
C GLY A 121 -16.64 -12.68 14.35
N ASN A 122 -15.32 -12.75 14.11
CA ASN A 122 -14.76 -12.69 12.76
C ASN A 122 -14.90 -14.01 11.99
N ASP A 123 -15.11 -15.13 12.68
CA ASP A 123 -15.36 -16.46 12.12
C ASP A 123 -16.54 -16.49 11.12
N LYS A 124 -17.48 -15.56 11.27
CA LYS A 124 -18.67 -15.43 10.42
C LYS A 124 -18.49 -14.48 9.25
N LYS A 125 -17.37 -13.75 9.19
CA LYS A 125 -17.14 -12.74 8.16
C LYS A 125 -16.38 -13.36 7.00
N LYS A 126 -16.77 -12.96 5.78
CA LYS A 126 -16.07 -13.36 4.56
C LYS A 126 -14.95 -12.37 4.27
N ASP A 127 -13.79 -12.89 3.90
CA ASP A 127 -12.66 -12.08 3.41
C ASP A 127 -12.97 -11.42 2.06
N GLU A 128 -13.92 -11.99 1.31
CA GLU A 128 -14.39 -11.46 0.05
C GLU A 128 -15.76 -10.79 0.24
N PRO A 129 -16.04 -9.66 -0.42
CA PRO A 129 -17.37 -9.05 -0.39
C PRO A 129 -18.42 -10.06 -0.83
N ALA A 130 -19.63 -9.96 -0.29
CA ALA A 130 -20.76 -10.66 -0.89
C ALA A 130 -20.86 -10.21 -2.36
N LEU A 131 -20.92 -11.17 -3.28
CA LEU A 131 -21.25 -10.88 -4.68
C LEU A 131 -22.54 -10.04 -4.64
N MET A 132 -22.49 -8.83 -5.21
CA MET A 132 -23.68 -8.03 -5.39
C MET A 132 -24.62 -8.88 -6.24
N ALA A 133 -25.64 -9.49 -5.62
CA ALA A 133 -26.70 -10.15 -6.36
C ALA A 133 -27.21 -9.12 -7.37
N ASP A 134 -27.20 -9.48 -8.65
CA ASP A 134 -27.51 -8.65 -9.80
C ASP A 134 -28.66 -7.68 -9.50
N LYS A 135 -28.34 -6.50 -8.98
CA LYS A 135 -29.27 -5.38 -8.98
C LYS A 135 -29.27 -4.90 -10.41
N LYS A 136 -30.12 -5.53 -11.22
CA LYS A 136 -30.52 -5.05 -12.54
C LYS A 136 -30.70 -3.53 -12.44
N MET A 137 -29.85 -2.78 -13.14
CA MET A 137 -30.15 -1.42 -13.54
C MET A 137 -31.24 -1.46 -14.62
#